data_AF-A0A2E9L0G9-F1
#
_entry.id   AF-A0A2E9L0G9-F1
#
_cell.length_a   1.000
_cell.length_b   1.000
_cell.length_c   1.000
_cell.angle_alpha   90.00
_cell.angle_beta   90.00
_cell.angle_gamma   90.00
#
_symmetry.space_group_name_H-M   'P 1'
#
loop_
_entity.id
_entity.type
_entity.pdbx_description
1 polymer ?
#
loop_
_entity_poly.entity_id
_entity_poly.type
_entity_poly.pdbx_seq_one_letter_code
_entity_poly.pdbx_strand_id
1 'polypeptide(L)'
;MDDLRPLLRWVQRCHNYQLNQFRPFYVAGYKVGWILPEDLPLFEQSPALFAVESERVELLGEPSSPKERSAQLDVVLRQWRDQGYINGWRDEHYLISDGEGAPLFSVERSATALLGVLNLG
;
A
#
# COMPACT_ATOMS: atom_id res chain seq x y z
N MET A 1 21.19 -36.02 7.25
CA MET A 1 20.85 -34.84 6.43
C MET A 1 19.36 -34.68 6.55
N ASP A 2 18.91 -33.64 7.26
CA ASP A 2 17.50 -33.48 7.61
C ASP A 2 16.64 -33.21 6.38
N ASP A 3 15.49 -33.87 6.34
CA ASP A 3 14.51 -33.70 5.27
C ASP A 3 13.76 -32.37 5.45
N LEU A 4 14.12 -31.36 4.67
CA LEU A 4 13.52 -30.03 4.71
C LEU A 4 12.21 -29.90 3.91
N ARG A 5 11.73 -30.97 3.26
CA ARG A 5 10.46 -30.95 2.50
C ARG A 5 9.26 -30.41 3.30
N PRO A 6 9.11 -30.68 4.62
CA PRO A 6 8.01 -30.11 5.41
C PRO A 6 8.08 -28.58 5.56
N LEU A 7 9.25 -27.96 5.41
CA LEU A 7 9.41 -26.50 5.49
C LEU A 7 8.94 -25.80 4.19
N LEU A 8 8.98 -26.50 3.05
CA LEU A 8 8.55 -25.95 1.77
C LEU A 8 7.10 -25.48 1.78
N ARG A 9 6.22 -26.12 2.55
CA ARG A 9 4.82 -25.68 2.69
C ARG A 9 4.69 -24.27 3.27
N TRP A 10 5.62 -23.87 4.16
CA TRP A 10 5.64 -22.54 4.76
C TRP A 10 6.15 -21.50 3.78
N VAL A 11 7.22 -21.83 3.04
CA VAL A 11 7.73 -20.98 1.95
C VAL A 11 6.65 -20.78 0.88
N GLN A 12 5.99 -21.86 0.46
CA GLN A 12 4.88 -21.80 -0.50
C GLN A 12 3.72 -20.96 0.03
N ARG A 13 3.35 -21.09 1.31
CA ARG A 13 2.32 -20.24 1.92
C ARG A 13 2.67 -18.75 1.87
N CYS A 14 3.94 -18.39 2.04
CA CYS A 14 4.40 -17.01 1.94
C CYS A 14 4.50 -16.52 0.48
N HIS A 15 4.73 -17.42 -0.49
CA HIS A 15 4.98 -17.09 -1.90
C HIS A 15 3.79 -17.32 -2.85
N ASN A 16 2.68 -17.89 -2.40
CA ASN A 16 1.54 -18.23 -3.27
C ASN A 16 0.66 -17.02 -3.60
N TYR A 17 1.28 -15.90 -4.00
CA TYR A 17 0.60 -14.72 -4.50
C TYR A 17 0.90 -14.55 -5.99
N GLN A 18 -0.15 -14.57 -6.81
CA GLN A 18 -0.01 -14.30 -8.24
C GLN A 18 -0.03 -12.79 -8.46
N LEU A 19 1.15 -12.17 -8.52
CA LEU A 19 1.33 -10.72 -8.66
C LEU A 19 0.62 -10.11 -9.90
N ASN A 20 0.37 -10.92 -10.93
CA ASN A 20 -0.37 -10.49 -12.12
C ASN A 20 -1.84 -10.11 -11.86
N GLN A 21 -2.36 -10.45 -10.69
CA GLN A 21 -3.70 -10.03 -10.27
C GLN A 21 -3.68 -8.66 -9.57
N PHE A 22 -2.54 -8.22 -9.06
CA PHE A 22 -2.45 -6.98 -8.28
C PHE A 22 -2.29 -5.76 -9.18
N ARG A 23 -2.79 -4.61 -8.73
CA ARG A 23 -2.56 -3.34 -9.42
C ARG A 23 -1.39 -2.58 -8.78
N PRO A 24 -0.33 -2.27 -9.54
CA PRO A 24 0.73 -1.38 -9.06
C PRO A 24 0.16 -0.08 -8.49
N PHE A 25 0.63 0.32 -7.31
CA PHE A 25 0.31 1.61 -6.71
C PHE A 25 1.46 2.59 -6.94
N TYR A 26 1.16 3.75 -7.52
CA TYR A 26 2.11 4.81 -7.84
C TYR A 26 1.86 6.07 -7.01
N VAL A 27 2.95 6.68 -6.55
CA VAL A 27 2.96 7.98 -5.88
C VAL A 27 4.09 8.82 -6.46
N ALA A 28 3.77 10.02 -6.94
CA ALA A 28 4.74 10.93 -7.57
C ALA A 28 5.58 10.28 -8.68
N GLY A 29 4.96 9.40 -9.49
CA GLY A 29 5.63 8.65 -10.56
C GLY A 29 6.41 7.41 -10.12
N TYR A 30 6.53 7.13 -8.82
CA TYR A 30 7.24 5.95 -8.30
C TYR A 30 6.26 4.85 -7.90
N LYS A 31 6.55 3.61 -8.30
CA LYS A 31 5.79 2.43 -7.84
C LYS A 31 6.18 2.12 -6.39
N VAL A 32 5.24 2.29 -5.47
CA VAL A 32 5.46 2.11 -4.03
C VAL A 32 4.83 0.84 -3.46
N GLY A 33 3.90 0.23 -4.18
CA GLY A 33 3.18 -0.95 -3.69
C GLY A 33 2.34 -1.68 -4.74
N TRP A 34 1.49 -2.58 -4.23
CA TRP A 34 0.60 -3.43 -5.02
C TRP A 34 -0.76 -3.56 -4.34
N ILE A 35 -1.83 -3.04 -4.95
CA ILE A 35 -3.20 -3.14 -4.45
C ILE A 35 -3.81 -4.49 -4.85
N LEU A 36 -4.45 -5.16 -3.89
CA LEU A 36 -5.21 -6.38 -4.13
C LEU A 36 -6.49 -6.06 -4.95
N PRO A 37 -6.92 -6.95 -5.86
CA PRO A 37 -8.19 -6.79 -6.58
C PRO A 37 -9.40 -6.52 -5.69
N GLU A 38 -9.47 -7.19 -4.52
CA GLU A 38 -10.57 -7.04 -3.57
C GLU A 38 -10.63 -5.67 -2.89
N ASP A 39 -9.50 -4.97 -2.83
CA ASP A 39 -9.40 -3.62 -2.25
C ASP A 39 -9.62 -2.51 -3.28
N LEU A 40 -9.50 -2.79 -4.59
CA LEU A 40 -9.68 -1.79 -5.66
C LEU A 40 -10.97 -0.96 -5.54
N PRO A 41 -12.15 -1.55 -5.21
CA PRO A 41 -13.38 -0.77 -5.05
C PRO A 41 -13.27 0.35 -4.00
N LEU A 42 -12.38 0.22 -3.01
CA LEU A 42 -12.18 1.23 -1.97
C LEU A 42 -11.45 2.47 -2.52
N PHE A 43 -10.49 2.24 -3.43
CA PHE A 43 -9.78 3.30 -4.15
C PHE A 43 -10.68 3.98 -5.17
N GLU A 44 -11.52 3.21 -5.89
CA GLU A 44 -12.50 3.73 -6.85
C GLU A 44 -13.55 4.64 -6.19
N GLN A 45 -13.90 4.37 -4.93
CA GLN A 45 -14.80 5.21 -4.12
C GLN A 45 -14.15 6.52 -3.65
N SER A 46 -12.85 6.68 -3.83
CA SER A 46 -12.09 7.87 -3.42
C SER A 46 -11.42 8.58 -4.62
N PRO A 47 -12.18 8.93 -5.69
CA PRO A 47 -11.63 9.41 -6.96
C PRO A 47 -11.00 10.81 -6.89
N ALA A 48 -11.26 11.55 -5.80
CA ALA A 48 -10.62 12.83 -5.54
C ALA A 48 -9.13 12.68 -5.19
N LEU A 49 -8.72 11.49 -4.71
CA LEU A 49 -7.36 11.20 -4.27
C LEU A 49 -6.68 10.11 -5.12
N PHE A 50 -7.44 9.21 -5.73
CA PHE A 50 -6.88 8.12 -6.53
C PHE A 50 -7.42 8.11 -7.96
N ALA A 51 -6.52 7.92 -8.92
CA ALA A 51 -6.88 7.43 -10.25
C ALA A 51 -6.72 5.92 -10.26
N VAL A 52 -7.83 5.20 -10.48
CA VAL A 52 -7.82 3.75 -10.68
C VAL A 52 -7.98 3.47 -12.16
N GLU A 53 -6.91 2.98 -12.79
CA GLU A 53 -6.85 2.63 -14.20
C GLU A 53 -6.75 1.11 -14.35
N SER A 54 -6.93 0.62 -15.60
CA SER A 54 -6.84 -0.81 -15.87
C SER A 54 -5.48 -1.41 -15.53
N GLU A 55 -4.39 -0.62 -15.55
CA GLU A 55 -3.02 -1.13 -15.33
C GLU A 55 -2.40 -0.70 -14.00
N ARG A 56 -2.97 0.30 -13.30
CA ARG A 56 -2.35 0.90 -12.11
C ARG A 56 -3.35 1.69 -11.28
N VAL A 57 -2.98 1.92 -10.03
CA VAL A 57 -3.58 2.93 -9.15
C VAL A 57 -2.55 4.04 -8.95
N GLU A 58 -2.96 5.29 -9.05
CA GLU A 58 -2.08 6.45 -8.87
C GLU A 58 -2.67 7.40 -7.83
N LEU A 59 -1.84 7.85 -6.88
CA LEU A 59 -2.17 8.93 -5.97
C LEU A 59 -2.15 10.24 -6.75
N LEU A 60 -3.31 10.88 -6.85
CA LEU A 60 -3.49 12.16 -7.51
C LEU A 60 -2.91 13.29 -6.65
N GLY A 61 -2.29 14.25 -7.32
CA GLY A 61 -1.83 15.49 -6.69
C GLY A 61 -0.38 15.80 -7.04
N GLU A 62 -0.19 16.55 -8.13
CA GLU A 62 1.11 17.13 -8.47
C GLU A 62 0.98 18.65 -8.73
N PRO A 63 1.98 19.45 -8.29
CA PRO A 63 3.02 19.10 -7.32
C PRO A 63 2.54 19.26 -5.87
N SER A 64 2.66 18.18 -5.09
CA SER A 64 2.43 18.16 -3.63
C SER A 64 3.69 17.68 -2.91
N SER A 65 4.00 18.25 -1.75
CA SER A 65 5.15 17.82 -0.93
C SER A 65 4.88 16.46 -0.26
N PRO A 66 5.91 15.71 0.18
CA PRO A 66 5.71 14.46 0.92
C PRO A 66 4.79 14.60 2.13
N LYS A 67 4.86 15.76 2.81
CA LYS A 67 4.01 16.09 3.94
C LYS A 67 2.54 16.27 3.53
N GLU A 68 2.28 16.94 2.41
CA GLU A 68 0.92 17.13 1.90
C GLU A 68 0.29 15.81 1.45
N ARG A 69 1.04 14.97 0.73
CA ARG A 69 0.59 13.61 0.38
C ARG A 69 0.24 12.78 1.61
N SER A 70 1.09 12.86 2.65
CA SER A 70 0.85 12.18 3.93
C SER A 70 -0.47 12.64 4.57
N ALA A 71 -0.74 13.95 4.58
CA ALA A 71 -1.95 14.52 5.17
C ALA A 71 -3.21 14.15 4.37
N GLN A 72 -3.14 14.20 3.04
CA GLN A 72 -4.24 13.80 2.16
C GLN A 72 -4.58 12.31 2.33
N LEU A 73 -3.56 11.45 2.38
CA LEU A 73 -3.72 10.02 2.65
C LEU A 73 -4.32 9.79 4.03
N ASP A 74 -3.81 10.43 5.09
CA ASP A 74 -4.29 10.24 6.47
C ASP A 74 -5.80 10.50 6.60
N VAL A 75 -6.33 11.53 5.93
CA VAL A 75 -7.78 11.82 5.92
C VAL A 75 -8.59 10.64 5.40
N VAL A 76 -8.21 10.09 4.24
CA VAL A 76 -8.93 8.97 3.61
C VAL A 76 -8.73 7.67 4.39
N LEU A 77 -7.52 7.40 4.87
CA LEU A 77 -7.21 6.20 5.64
C LEU A 77 -7.94 6.18 7.00
N ARG A 78 -8.14 7.33 7.64
CA ARG A 78 -8.98 7.41 8.85
C ARG A 78 -10.44 7.09 8.57
N GLN A 79 -10.98 7.52 7.41
CA GLN A 79 -12.34 7.15 7.01
C GLN A 79 -12.45 5.64 6.79
N TRP A 80 -11.48 5.03 6.11
CA TRP A 80 -11.44 3.58 5.88
C TRP A 80 -11.28 2.79 7.18
N ARG A 81 -10.49 3.31 8.14
CA ARG A 81 -10.43 2.78 9.51
C ARG A 81 -11.79 2.82 10.19
N ASP A 82 -12.47 3.96 10.15
CA ASP A 82 -13.77 4.13 10.80
C ASP A 82 -14.86 3.24 10.19
N GLN A 83 -14.68 2.83 8.93
CA GLN A 83 -15.51 1.86 8.21
C GLN A 83 -15.10 0.40 8.46
N GLY A 84 -14.00 0.15 9.16
CA GLY A 84 -13.53 -1.19 9.55
C GLY A 84 -12.55 -1.86 8.59
N TYR A 85 -12.13 -1.18 7.51
CA TYR A 85 -11.17 -1.72 6.54
C TYR A 85 -9.72 -1.76 7.09
N ILE A 86 -9.39 -0.84 8.00
CA ILE A 86 -8.07 -0.77 8.63
C ILE A 86 -8.21 -1.04 10.12
N ASN A 87 -7.52 -2.07 10.60
CA ASN A 87 -7.56 -2.51 11.99
C ASN A 87 -6.19 -2.33 12.67
N GLY A 88 -6.19 -2.15 13.99
CA GLY A 88 -4.95 -2.07 14.77
C GLY A 88 -4.18 -0.76 14.59
N TRP A 89 -4.89 0.38 14.46
CA TRP A 89 -4.33 1.73 14.43
C TRP A 89 -3.53 2.04 15.71
N ARG A 90 -2.32 2.61 15.56
CA ARG A 90 -1.36 2.83 16.65
C ARG A 90 -0.78 4.24 16.71
N ASP A 91 -1.11 5.08 15.73
CA ASP A 91 -0.45 6.37 15.52
C ASP A 91 1.07 6.21 15.30
N GLU A 92 1.47 5.10 14.68
CA GLU A 92 2.85 4.75 14.32
C GLU A 92 3.00 4.85 12.80
N HIS A 93 3.75 5.86 12.33
CA HIS A 93 3.88 6.10 10.88
C HIS A 93 5.18 5.55 10.32
N TYR A 94 5.11 4.92 9.16
CA TYR A 94 6.25 4.49 8.37
C TYR A 94 6.51 5.46 7.23
N LEU A 95 7.79 5.76 7.01
CA LEU A 95 8.24 6.56 5.87
C LEU A 95 8.38 5.65 4.65
N ILE A 96 7.72 6.03 3.57
CA ILE A 96 7.86 5.42 2.25
C ILE A 96 8.74 6.32 1.40
N SER A 97 9.81 5.74 0.86
CA SER A 97 10.78 6.43 0.00
C SER A 97 10.79 5.83 -1.40
N ASP A 98 11.36 6.56 -2.35
CA ASP A 98 11.69 6.04 -3.67
C ASP A 98 12.91 5.10 -3.64
N GLY A 99 13.34 4.63 -4.81
CA GLY A 99 14.49 3.75 -4.95
C GLY A 99 15.85 4.39 -4.59
N GLU A 100 15.92 5.71 -4.50
CA GLU A 100 17.11 6.47 -4.09
C GLU A 100 17.08 6.86 -2.60
N GLY A 101 15.98 6.54 -1.90
CA GLY A 101 15.78 6.86 -0.50
C GLY A 101 15.12 8.23 -0.25
N ALA A 102 14.74 8.96 -1.30
CA ALA A 102 14.04 10.23 -1.14
C ALA A 102 12.62 10.01 -0.62
N PRO A 103 12.16 10.79 0.37
CA PRO A 103 10.86 10.56 1.01
C PRO A 103 9.70 10.89 0.06
N LEU A 104 8.77 9.96 -0.09
CA LEU A 104 7.55 10.14 -0.89
C LEU A 104 6.37 10.53 -0.03
N PHE A 105 6.12 9.83 1.08
CA PHE A 105 5.08 10.13 2.08
C PHE A 105 5.30 9.29 3.34
N SER A 106 4.64 9.68 4.44
CA SER A 106 4.52 8.87 5.64
C SER A 106 3.09 8.38 5.80
N VAL A 107 2.92 7.16 6.28
CA VAL A 107 1.59 6.53 6.42
C VAL A 107 1.50 5.70 7.69
N GLU A 108 0.31 5.63 8.27
CA GLU A 108 0.05 4.78 9.42
C GLU A 108 0.41 3.30 9.13
N ARG A 109 1.14 2.68 10.06
CA ARG A 109 1.63 1.31 9.96
C ARG A 109 0.54 0.31 9.59
N SER A 110 -0.64 0.39 10.22
CA SER A 110 -1.75 -0.52 9.95
C SER A 110 -2.32 -0.40 8.53
N ALA A 111 -2.12 0.73 7.86
CA ALA A 111 -2.57 0.96 6.49
C ALA A 111 -1.60 0.39 5.43
N THR A 112 -0.35 0.08 5.81
CA THR A 112 0.68 -0.37 4.85
C THR A 112 0.28 -1.62 4.08
N ALA A 113 -0.41 -2.56 4.74
CA ALA A 113 -0.89 -3.79 4.12
C ALA A 113 -1.95 -3.51 3.03
N LEU A 114 -2.93 -2.63 3.32
CA LEU A 114 -4.01 -2.28 2.39
C LEU A 114 -3.48 -1.49 1.19
N LEU A 115 -2.50 -0.60 1.40
CA LEU A 115 -1.81 0.10 0.31
C LEU A 115 -0.78 -0.80 -0.41
N GLY A 116 -0.56 -2.02 0.09
CA GLY A 116 0.43 -2.96 -0.43
C GLY A 116 1.84 -2.39 -0.54
N VAL A 117 2.19 -1.42 0.31
CA VAL A 117 3.51 -0.79 0.30
C VAL A 117 4.50 -1.65 1.06
N LEU A 118 5.74 -1.70 0.58
CA LEU A 118 6.79 -2.42 1.29
C LEU A 118 7.03 -1.72 2.63
N ASN A 119 6.91 -2.47 3.72
CA ASN A 119 7.36 -2.05 5.03
C ASN A 119 8.56 -2.91 5.46
N LEU A 120 9.46 -2.29 6.23
CA LEU A 120 10.51 -3.00 6.95
C LEU A 120 10.11 -2.94 8.43
N GLY A 121 9.88 -4.10 9.03
CA GLY A 121 9.42 -4.25 10.42
C GLY A 121 10.40 -5.03 11.27
#